data_AF-A0A971T5M1-F1
#
_entry.id   AF-A0A971T5M1-F1
#
_cell.length_a   1.000
_cell.length_b   1.000
_cell.length_c   1.000
_cell.angle_alpha   90.00
_cell.angle_beta   90.00
_cell.angle_gamma   90.00
#
_symmetry.space_group_name_H-M   'P 1'
#
loop_
_entity.id
_entity.type
_entity.pdbx_description
1 polymer ?
#
loop_
_entity_poly.entity_id
_entity_poly.type
_entity_poly.pdbx_seq_one_letter_code
_entity_poly.pdbx_strand_id
1 'polypeptide(L)'
;MRWIIGNDKDIAVDSKQVGARREYIQLVTDAEVSAWDFLQINGQVFKEYLCCTSDDGIDGTLITAHIWDVEKLCSFRKICVGKFVVANTCILRRMLGKEILFKMMSINREVELYFAKQELSVDNGNFWHSTTLNNVGQFGFPTSLSERKLYMNRRKGLVEAIQISFDRVSPLIIPGELGSDYYGRHS
;
A
#
# COMPACT_ATOMS: atom_id res chain seq x y z
N MET A 1 -7.53 -9.26 7.97
CA MET A 1 -7.15 -8.02 7.28
C MET A 1 -7.39 -8.15 5.78
N ARG A 2 -7.72 -7.06 5.07
CA ARG A 2 -7.85 -7.08 3.59
C ARG A 2 -6.54 -6.72 2.90
N TRP A 3 -6.27 -7.39 1.80
CA TRP A 3 -5.08 -7.18 0.97
C TRP A 3 -5.52 -6.95 -0.47
N ILE A 4 -5.18 -5.79 -1.02
CA ILE A 4 -5.57 -5.36 -2.36
C ILE A 4 -4.31 -5.12 -3.18
N ILE A 5 -4.28 -5.64 -4.39
CA ILE A 5 -3.22 -5.36 -5.36
C ILE A 5 -3.80 -4.84 -6.67
N GLY A 6 -3.08 -3.94 -7.33
CA GLY A 6 -3.34 -3.59 -8.73
C GLY A 6 -3.14 -4.81 -9.64
N ASN A 7 -4.05 -5.01 -10.58
CA ASN A 7 -4.02 -6.10 -11.57
C ASN A 7 -3.25 -5.72 -12.85
N ASP A 8 -2.39 -4.71 -12.75
CA ASP A 8 -1.52 -4.25 -13.83
C ASP A 8 -0.28 -5.15 -13.94
N LYS A 9 0.29 -5.22 -15.15
CA LYS A 9 1.45 -6.07 -15.44
C LYS A 9 2.69 -5.71 -14.63
N ASP A 10 2.76 -4.50 -14.07
CA ASP A 10 3.90 -4.05 -13.25
C ASP A 10 3.75 -4.42 -11.77
N ILE A 11 2.58 -4.94 -11.36
CA ILE A 11 2.23 -5.25 -9.96
C ILE A 11 1.86 -6.72 -9.78
N ALA A 12 1.01 -7.24 -10.67
CA ALA A 12 0.56 -8.63 -10.73
C ALA A 12 0.99 -9.25 -12.08
N VAL A 13 2.30 -9.40 -12.26
CA VAL A 13 2.94 -9.77 -13.54
C VAL A 13 2.41 -11.12 -14.08
N ASP A 14 2.25 -12.12 -13.22
CA ASP A 14 1.74 -13.44 -13.58
C ASP A 14 1.08 -14.17 -12.40
N SER A 15 0.44 -15.32 -12.68
CA SER A 15 -0.25 -16.13 -11.67
C SER A 15 0.68 -16.72 -10.61
N LYS A 16 1.97 -16.92 -10.92
CA LYS A 16 2.96 -17.40 -9.94
C LYS A 16 3.28 -16.28 -8.94
N GLN A 17 3.44 -15.04 -9.40
CA GLN A 17 3.65 -13.90 -8.52
C GLN A 17 2.43 -13.65 -7.62
N VAL A 18 1.22 -13.79 -8.16
CA VAL A 18 -0.03 -13.69 -7.37
C VAL A 18 -0.10 -14.79 -6.30
N GLY A 19 0.28 -16.03 -6.64
CA GLY A 19 0.40 -17.12 -5.66
C GLY A 19 1.45 -16.83 -4.59
N ALA A 20 2.64 -16.39 -4.99
CA ALA A 20 3.73 -16.04 -4.10
C ALA A 20 3.39 -14.87 -3.14
N ARG A 21 2.61 -13.89 -3.61
CA ARG A 21 2.07 -12.82 -2.75
C ARG A 21 1.14 -13.38 -1.67
N ARG A 22 0.32 -14.38 -1.98
CA ARG A 22 -0.54 -15.04 -0.98
C ARG A 22 0.29 -15.75 0.08
N GLU A 23 1.33 -16.48 -0.33
CA GLU A 23 2.27 -17.14 0.59
C GLU A 23 2.99 -16.11 1.49
N TYR A 24 3.44 -15.00 0.90
CA TYR A 24 4.01 -13.89 1.66
C TYR A 24 3.03 -13.35 2.71
N ILE A 25 1.76 -13.15 2.37
CA ILE A 25 0.74 -12.67 3.31
C ILE A 25 0.61 -13.66 4.46
N GLN A 26 0.45 -14.96 4.18
CA GLN A 26 0.37 -16.00 5.22
C GLN A 26 1.56 -15.94 6.17
N LEU A 27 2.78 -15.72 5.64
CA LEU A 27 3.98 -15.63 6.46
C LEU A 27 4.01 -14.38 7.35
N VAL A 28 3.54 -13.22 6.87
CA VAL A 28 3.57 -11.97 7.67
C VAL A 28 2.40 -11.85 8.64
N THR A 29 1.27 -12.51 8.35
CA THR A 29 0.09 -12.50 9.23
C THR A 29 0.08 -13.67 10.21
N ASP A 30 0.83 -14.75 9.92
CA ASP A 30 0.74 -16.03 10.63
C ASP A 30 -0.71 -16.57 10.69
N ALA A 31 -1.43 -16.41 9.57
CA ALA A 31 -2.86 -16.70 9.46
C ALA A 31 -3.23 -17.28 8.09
N GLU A 32 -4.37 -17.96 7.99
CA GLU A 32 -4.91 -18.40 6.71
C GLU A 32 -5.30 -17.21 5.83
N VAL A 33 -5.12 -17.38 4.51
CA VAL A 33 -5.41 -16.34 3.52
C VAL A 33 -6.27 -16.93 2.41
N SER A 34 -7.37 -16.24 2.11
CA SER A 34 -8.30 -16.61 1.05
C SER A 34 -7.63 -16.65 -0.32
N ALA A 35 -8.29 -17.26 -1.29
CA ALA A 35 -7.91 -17.08 -2.69
C ALA A 35 -8.05 -15.60 -3.10
N TRP A 36 -7.31 -15.22 -4.14
CA TRP A 36 -7.50 -13.94 -4.81
C TRP A 36 -8.77 -13.96 -5.65
N ASP A 37 -9.54 -12.89 -5.55
CA ASP A 37 -10.68 -12.63 -6.43
C ASP A 37 -10.72 -11.14 -6.80
N PHE A 38 -11.52 -10.76 -7.79
CA PHE A 38 -11.70 -9.36 -8.13
C PHE A 38 -12.34 -8.59 -6.97
N LEU A 39 -11.88 -7.36 -6.77
CA LEU A 39 -12.42 -6.51 -5.73
C LEU A 39 -13.90 -6.21 -6.01
N GLN A 40 -14.75 -6.51 -5.04
CA GLN A 40 -16.18 -6.20 -5.11
C GLN A 40 -16.58 -5.16 -4.06
N ILE A 41 -17.18 -4.06 -4.52
CA ILE A 41 -17.70 -2.98 -3.67
C ILE A 41 -19.14 -2.69 -4.09
N ASN A 42 -20.08 -2.75 -3.14
CA ASN A 42 -21.51 -2.49 -3.38
C ASN A 42 -22.10 -3.27 -4.57
N GLY A 43 -21.69 -4.54 -4.74
CA GLY A 43 -22.13 -5.39 -5.84
C GLY A 43 -21.36 -5.19 -7.15
N GLN A 44 -20.68 -4.06 -7.34
CA GLN A 44 -19.85 -3.79 -8.51
C GLN A 44 -18.49 -4.49 -8.41
N VAL A 45 -18.10 -5.14 -9.51
CA VAL A 45 -16.81 -5.83 -9.66
C VAL A 45 -15.80 -4.90 -10.33
N PHE A 46 -14.64 -4.73 -9.71
CA PHE A 46 -13.51 -3.95 -10.21
C PHE A 46 -12.41 -4.90 -10.65
N LYS A 47 -12.28 -5.11 -11.97
CA LYS A 47 -11.34 -6.10 -12.55
C LYS A 47 -9.89 -5.63 -12.52
N GLU A 48 -9.69 -4.34 -12.27
CA GLU A 48 -8.41 -3.67 -12.12
C GLU A 48 -7.73 -4.01 -10.79
N TYR A 49 -8.45 -4.62 -9.84
CA TYR A 49 -7.93 -4.93 -8.51
C TYR A 49 -8.23 -6.37 -8.12
N LEU A 50 -7.21 -7.04 -7.57
CA LEU A 50 -7.37 -8.32 -6.90
C LEU A 50 -7.40 -8.09 -5.39
N CYS A 51 -8.25 -8.83 -4.70
CA CYS A 51 -8.43 -8.76 -3.25
C CYS A 51 -8.36 -10.17 -2.65
N CYS A 52 -7.68 -10.30 -1.52
CA CYS A 52 -7.81 -11.45 -0.63
C CYS A 52 -7.94 -10.96 0.82
N THR A 53 -8.26 -11.87 1.73
CA THR A 53 -8.42 -11.57 3.16
C THR A 53 -7.63 -12.59 3.98
N SER A 54 -6.90 -12.11 4.98
CA SER A 54 -6.28 -12.92 6.03
C SER A 54 -7.20 -13.06 7.25
N ASP A 55 -7.24 -14.25 7.85
CA ASP A 55 -8.02 -14.54 9.06
C ASP A 55 -7.21 -14.26 10.35
N ASP A 56 -6.76 -13.02 10.48
CA ASP A 56 -5.92 -12.53 11.59
C ASP A 56 -6.71 -11.67 12.59
N GLY A 57 -8.02 -11.50 12.39
CA GLY A 57 -8.88 -10.63 13.20
C GLY A 57 -8.57 -9.13 13.09
N ILE A 58 -7.66 -8.71 12.20
CA ILE A 58 -7.22 -7.33 12.07
C ILE A 58 -8.13 -6.56 11.10
N ASP A 59 -8.73 -5.50 11.62
CA ASP A 59 -9.57 -4.56 10.87
C ASP A 59 -8.73 -3.47 10.19
N GLY A 60 -8.15 -3.82 9.06
CA GLY A 60 -7.36 -2.91 8.23
C GLY A 60 -7.35 -3.34 6.76
N THR A 61 -6.81 -2.46 5.91
CA THR A 61 -6.60 -2.74 4.48
C THR A 61 -5.17 -2.40 4.09
N LEU A 62 -4.45 -3.32 3.46
CA LEU A 62 -3.18 -3.03 2.79
C LEU A 62 -3.39 -3.01 1.27
N ILE A 63 -2.92 -1.96 0.62
CA ILE A 63 -3.07 -1.71 -0.81
C ILE A 63 -1.69 -1.61 -1.43
N THR A 64 -1.37 -2.50 -2.36
CA THR A 64 -0.19 -2.39 -3.23
C THR A 64 -0.64 -2.06 -4.65
N ALA A 65 -0.62 -0.78 -5.01
CA ALA A 65 -1.13 -0.29 -6.30
C ALA A 65 -0.41 0.99 -6.72
N HIS A 66 -0.65 1.47 -7.94
CA HIS A 66 -0.21 2.81 -8.32
C HIS A 66 -0.93 3.88 -7.49
N ILE A 67 -0.31 5.05 -7.37
CA ILE A 67 -0.80 6.08 -6.44
C ILE A 67 -2.21 6.57 -6.77
N TRP A 68 -2.58 6.63 -8.05
CA TRP A 68 -3.93 6.99 -8.50
C TRP A 68 -4.97 5.95 -8.10
N ASP A 69 -4.60 4.67 -8.09
CA ASP A 69 -5.46 3.60 -7.61
C ASP A 69 -5.62 3.65 -6.10
N VAL A 70 -4.56 3.95 -5.36
CA VAL A 70 -4.64 4.17 -3.90
C VAL A 70 -5.61 5.31 -3.61
N GLU A 71 -5.51 6.44 -4.30
CA GLU A 71 -6.42 7.57 -4.11
C GLU A 71 -7.88 7.17 -4.40
N LYS A 72 -8.13 6.46 -5.50
CA LYS A 72 -9.46 5.96 -5.87
C LYS A 72 -9.99 4.97 -4.83
N LEU A 73 -9.19 4.00 -4.41
CA LEU A 73 -9.57 2.98 -3.43
C LEU A 73 -9.90 3.61 -2.07
N CYS A 74 -9.09 4.57 -1.63
CA CYS A 74 -9.30 5.33 -0.40
C CYS A 74 -10.48 6.33 -0.47
N SER A 75 -11.19 6.43 -1.60
CA SER A 75 -12.48 7.14 -1.67
C SER A 75 -13.68 6.24 -1.35
N PHE A 76 -13.51 4.90 -1.40
CA PHE A 76 -14.60 3.98 -1.14
C PHE A 76 -14.83 3.80 0.36
N ARG A 77 -16.08 4.00 0.80
CA ARG A 77 -16.49 3.78 2.19
C ARG A 77 -16.05 2.41 2.73
N LYS A 78 -16.16 1.34 1.92
CA LYS A 78 -15.75 -0.01 2.31
C LYS A 78 -14.27 -0.09 2.70
N ILE A 79 -13.39 0.74 2.14
CA ILE A 79 -11.97 0.80 2.51
C ILE A 79 -11.79 1.63 3.80
N CYS A 80 -12.41 2.81 3.87
CA CYS A 80 -12.17 3.78 4.93
C CYS A 80 -12.80 3.43 6.29
N VAL A 81 -13.78 2.53 6.35
CA VAL A 81 -14.42 2.15 7.63
C VAL A 81 -13.54 1.32 8.55
N GLY A 82 -12.44 0.73 8.06
CA GLY A 82 -11.51 0.00 8.91
C GLY A 82 -10.67 0.93 9.80
N LYS A 83 -9.97 0.36 10.78
CA LYS A 83 -9.12 1.14 11.71
C LYS A 83 -7.95 1.82 11.02
N PHE A 84 -7.37 1.17 10.01
CA PHE A 84 -6.24 1.74 9.28
C PHE A 84 -6.15 1.25 7.83
N VAL A 85 -5.47 2.03 7.01
CA VAL A 85 -5.08 1.69 5.64
C VAL A 85 -3.56 1.80 5.50
N VAL A 86 -2.96 0.82 4.85
CA VAL A 86 -1.54 0.81 4.49
C VAL A 86 -1.43 0.92 2.98
N ALA A 87 -0.85 2.01 2.48
CA ALA A 87 -0.61 2.28 1.08
C ALA A 87 0.85 1.94 0.72
N ASN A 88 1.05 0.76 0.14
CA ASN A 88 2.32 0.35 -0.44
C ASN A 88 2.40 0.84 -1.90
N THR A 89 2.76 2.11 -2.06
CA THR A 89 2.82 2.78 -3.36
C THR A 89 3.97 3.80 -3.38
N CYS A 90 4.41 4.19 -4.58
CA CYS A 90 5.36 5.30 -4.73
C CYS A 90 4.65 6.63 -4.47
N ILE A 91 5.21 7.48 -3.60
CA ILE A 91 4.66 8.82 -3.35
C ILE A 91 5.26 9.78 -4.37
N LEU A 92 4.41 10.33 -5.24
CA LEU A 92 4.83 11.30 -6.26
C LEU A 92 4.75 12.76 -5.81
N ARG A 93 3.97 13.07 -4.76
CA ARG A 93 3.77 14.45 -4.27
C ARG A 93 3.75 14.50 -2.74
N ARG A 94 4.46 15.49 -2.17
CA ARG A 94 4.68 15.67 -0.73
C ARG A 94 3.38 15.72 0.10
N MET A 95 2.34 16.36 -0.42
CA MET A 95 1.05 16.55 0.28
C MET A 95 0.02 15.45 0.05
N LEU A 96 0.25 14.55 -0.92
CA LEU A 96 -0.76 13.60 -1.37
C LEU A 96 -1.22 12.65 -0.27
N GLY A 97 -0.31 12.18 0.58
CA GLY A 97 -0.68 11.33 1.70
C GLY A 97 -1.65 12.01 2.67
N LYS A 98 -1.48 13.33 2.91
CA LYS A 98 -2.39 14.11 3.77
C LYS A 98 -3.73 14.34 3.10
N GLU A 99 -3.74 14.66 1.82
CA GLU A 99 -4.98 14.82 1.06
C GLU A 99 -5.82 13.55 1.07
N ILE A 100 -5.19 12.39 0.87
CA ILE A 100 -5.86 11.08 0.96
C ILE A 100 -6.39 10.87 2.39
N LEU A 101 -5.57 11.10 3.42
CA LEU A 101 -6.00 10.96 4.82
C LEU A 101 -7.20 11.87 5.13
N PHE A 102 -7.18 13.14 4.72
CA PHE A 102 -8.31 14.06 4.93
C PHE A 102 -9.58 13.59 4.25
N LYS A 103 -9.50 13.07 3.01
CA LYS A 103 -10.65 12.46 2.33
C LYS A 103 -11.18 11.26 3.11
N MET A 104 -10.31 10.37 3.58
CA MET A 104 -10.71 9.21 4.38
C MET A 104 -11.36 9.62 5.72
N MET A 105 -10.82 10.65 6.38
CA MET A 105 -11.34 11.18 7.65
C MET A 105 -12.74 11.78 7.53
N SER A 106 -13.16 12.20 6.33
CA SER A 106 -14.56 12.60 6.08
C SER A 106 -15.56 11.44 6.21
N ILE A 107 -15.08 10.19 6.08
CA ILE A 107 -15.87 8.96 6.20
C ILE A 107 -15.68 8.31 7.57
N ASN A 108 -14.43 8.22 8.05
CA ASN A 108 -14.07 7.68 9.35
C ASN A 108 -13.01 8.57 10.00
N ARG A 109 -13.39 9.37 10.99
CA ARG A 109 -12.48 10.34 11.64
C ARG A 109 -11.30 9.71 12.36
N GLU A 110 -11.38 8.44 12.73
CA GLU A 110 -10.35 7.73 13.50
C GLU A 110 -9.43 6.88 12.61
N VAL A 111 -9.65 6.87 11.29
CA VAL A 111 -8.85 6.06 10.38
C VAL A 111 -7.40 6.53 10.36
N GLU A 112 -6.48 5.58 10.46
CA GLU A 112 -5.06 5.85 10.28
C GLU A 112 -4.61 5.50 8.85
N LEU A 113 -3.66 6.26 8.32
CA LEU A 113 -3.04 6.01 7.02
C LEU A 113 -1.53 5.83 7.19
N TYR A 114 -0.99 4.78 6.59
CA TYR A 114 0.42 4.46 6.57
C TYR A 114 0.90 4.38 5.12
N PHE A 115 2.05 4.96 4.78
CA PHE A 115 2.66 4.83 3.46
C PHE A 115 3.93 4.01 3.50
N ALA A 116 4.25 3.36 2.37
CA ALA A 116 5.54 2.71 2.21
C ALA A 116 6.69 3.71 2.33
N LYS A 117 7.71 3.30 3.08
CA LYS A 117 9.04 3.91 3.09
C LYS A 117 9.59 3.88 1.66
N GLN A 118 9.96 5.06 1.18
CA GLN A 118 10.55 5.22 -0.14
C GLN A 118 12.08 5.02 -0.05
N GLU A 119 12.66 4.28 -0.99
CA GLU A 119 14.11 4.29 -1.20
C GLU A 119 14.43 5.34 -2.27
N LEU A 120 15.46 6.16 -2.03
CA LEU A 120 16.04 7.01 -3.07
C LEU A 120 16.72 6.07 -4.08
N SER A 121 16.14 5.98 -5.27
CA SER A 121 16.74 5.30 -6.41
C SER A 121 17.28 6.33 -7.39
N VAL A 122 18.46 6.08 -7.94
CA VAL A 122 19.08 6.93 -8.96
C VAL A 122 18.98 6.19 -10.29
N ASP A 123 18.31 6.79 -11.27
CA ASP A 123 18.29 6.31 -12.65
C ASP A 123 18.64 7.45 -13.60
N ASN A 124 19.66 7.26 -14.43
CA ASN A 124 20.19 8.24 -15.39
C ASN A 124 20.36 9.69 -14.85
N GLY A 125 20.85 9.83 -13.61
CA GLY A 125 21.09 11.14 -12.98
C GLY A 125 19.84 11.84 -12.40
N ASN A 126 18.67 11.20 -12.49
CA ASN A 126 17.44 11.65 -11.85
C ASN A 126 17.17 10.87 -10.56
N PHE A 127 16.84 11.59 -9.50
CA PHE A 127 16.42 11.00 -8.22
C PHE A 127 14.94 10.62 -8.30
N TRP A 128 14.64 9.34 -8.12
CA TRP A 128 13.27 8.85 -8.01
C TRP A 128 13.06 8.16 -6.67
N HIS A 129 11.99 8.52 -5.98
CA HIS A 129 11.49 7.75 -4.85
C HIS A 129 10.77 6.51 -5.40
N SER A 130 11.45 5.37 -5.41
CA SER A 130 10.85 4.08 -5.79
C SER A 130 10.63 3.24 -4.54
N THR A 131 9.54 2.50 -4.53
CA THR A 131 9.28 1.49 -3.50
C THR A 131 9.92 0.16 -3.86
N THR A 132 10.07 -0.17 -5.15
CA THR A 132 10.52 -1.47 -5.67
C THR A 132 11.96 -1.42 -6.14
N LEU A 133 12.81 -2.26 -5.53
CA LEU A 133 14.07 -2.70 -6.14
C LEU A 133 13.75 -3.92 -7.01
N ASN A 134 14.42 -4.06 -8.16
CA ASN A 134 14.38 -5.23 -9.05
C ASN A 134 15.00 -6.50 -8.41
N ASN A 135 14.82 -6.70 -7.10
CA ASN A 135 15.32 -7.87 -6.39
C ASN A 135 14.20 -8.92 -6.31
N VAL A 136 13.94 -9.56 -7.46
CA VAL A 136 13.13 -10.79 -7.55
C VAL A 136 13.96 -11.94 -6.95
N GLY A 137 14.22 -11.90 -5.64
CA GLY A 137 15.24 -12.75 -5.02
C GLY A 137 14.71 -13.74 -3.98
N GLN A 138 13.77 -13.32 -3.13
CA GLN A 138 13.38 -14.12 -1.95
C GLN A 138 11.91 -14.54 -1.93
N PHE A 139 11.01 -13.72 -2.47
CA PHE A 139 9.56 -13.91 -2.30
C PHE A 139 8.83 -14.30 -3.57
N GLY A 140 9.51 -14.50 -4.69
CA GLY A 140 8.87 -14.86 -5.96
C GLY A 140 8.11 -13.72 -6.66
N PHE A 141 8.20 -12.47 -6.17
CA PHE A 141 7.67 -11.25 -6.81
C PHE A 141 8.51 -10.02 -6.44
N PRO A 142 8.43 -8.91 -7.18
CA PRO A 142 9.09 -7.65 -6.82
C PRO A 142 8.54 -7.10 -5.49
N THR A 143 9.42 -6.89 -4.51
CA THR A 143 9.02 -6.39 -3.18
C THR A 143 9.51 -5.00 -2.90
N SER A 144 8.71 -4.25 -2.13
CA SER A 144 9.13 -2.96 -1.62
C SER A 144 10.05 -3.06 -0.40
N LEU A 145 10.78 -1.98 -0.08
CA LEU A 145 11.49 -1.89 1.21
C LEU A 145 10.56 -2.15 2.39
N SER A 146 9.34 -1.63 2.33
CA SER A 146 8.37 -1.76 3.40
C SER A 146 7.87 -3.20 3.53
N GLU A 147 7.66 -3.91 2.42
CA GLU A 147 7.33 -5.34 2.44
C GLU A 147 8.48 -6.18 3.01
N ARG A 148 9.74 -5.91 2.61
CA ARG A 148 10.90 -6.60 3.19
C ARG A 148 10.99 -6.36 4.71
N LYS A 149 10.81 -5.13 5.16
CA LYS A 149 10.78 -4.77 6.59
C LYS A 149 9.62 -5.44 7.33
N LEU A 150 8.44 -5.51 6.71
CA LEU A 150 7.26 -6.15 7.28
C LEU A 150 7.56 -7.63 7.55
N TYR A 151 8.14 -8.32 6.56
CA TYR A 151 8.56 -9.70 6.71
C TYR A 151 9.64 -9.90 7.78
N MET A 152 10.65 -9.03 7.84
CA MET A 152 11.71 -9.13 8.85
C MET A 152 11.16 -8.97 10.28
N ASN A 153 10.11 -8.16 10.46
CA ASN A 153 9.51 -7.87 11.76
C ASN A 153 8.28 -8.73 12.09
N ARG A 154 7.87 -9.67 11.21
CA ARG A 154 6.64 -10.46 11.35
C ARG A 154 6.46 -11.15 12.71
N ARG A 155 7.57 -11.55 13.36
CA ARG A 155 7.55 -12.21 14.68
C ARG A 155 7.08 -11.31 15.82
N LYS A 156 6.94 -10.00 15.58
CA LYS A 156 6.42 -9.02 16.54
C LYS A 156 4.89 -8.88 16.50
N GLY A 157 4.23 -9.59 15.59
CA GLY A 157 2.81 -9.42 15.29
C GLY A 157 2.58 -8.39 14.19
N LEU A 158 1.52 -8.58 13.41
CA LEU A 158 1.29 -7.84 12.16
C LEU A 158 1.18 -6.33 12.37
N VAL A 159 0.43 -5.89 13.39
CA VAL A 159 0.23 -4.45 13.65
C VAL A 159 1.54 -3.75 14.01
N GLU A 160 2.33 -4.30 14.93
CA GLU A 160 3.64 -3.74 15.29
C GLU A 160 4.59 -3.77 14.08
N ALA A 161 4.60 -4.86 13.32
CA ALA A 161 5.41 -4.99 12.12
C ALA A 161 5.03 -3.93 11.06
N ILE A 162 3.75 -3.60 10.88
CA ILE A 162 3.28 -2.51 10.01
C ILE A 162 3.80 -1.16 10.51
N GLN A 163 3.65 -0.87 11.80
CA GLN A 163 4.10 0.40 12.39
C GLN A 163 5.61 0.62 12.25
N ILE A 164 6.40 -0.46 12.30
CA ILE A 164 7.84 -0.41 12.06
C ILE A 164 8.18 -0.22 10.58
N SER A 165 7.37 -0.77 9.69
CA SER A 165 7.72 -0.93 8.27
C SER A 165 7.21 0.19 7.39
N PHE A 166 6.14 0.87 7.80
CA PHE A 166 5.47 1.93 7.05
C PHE A 166 5.46 3.25 7.85
N ASP A 167 5.46 4.37 7.14
CA ASP A 167 5.43 5.70 7.75
C ASP A 167 3.99 6.15 7.96
N ARG A 168 3.63 6.44 9.22
CA ARG A 168 2.31 6.98 9.56
C ARG A 168 2.16 8.40 9.02
N VAL A 169 1.04 8.67 8.34
CA VAL A 169 0.68 10.01 7.92
C VAL A 169 0.14 10.81 9.11
N SER A 170 0.74 11.96 9.36
CA SER A 170 0.21 12.93 10.32
C SER A 170 -0.88 13.79 9.68
N PRO A 171 -2.04 13.96 10.34
CA PRO A 171 -3.09 14.87 9.87
C PRO A 171 -2.72 16.36 10.07
N LEU A 172 -1.64 16.66 10.80
CA LEU A 172 -1.20 18.03 11.04
C LEU A 172 -0.37 18.54 9.87
N ILE A 173 -0.73 19.70 9.31
CA ILE A 173 0.09 20.42 8.32
C ILE A 173 1.05 21.35 9.07
N ILE A 174 2.36 21.18 8.85
CA ILE A 174 3.39 22.01 9.47
C ILE A 174 3.80 23.09 8.43
N PRO A 175 4.07 24.35 8.84
CA PRO A 175 4.35 25.45 7.91
C PRO A 175 5.42 25.19 6.83
N GLY A 176 6.39 24.29 7.08
CA GLY A 176 7.43 23.91 6.12
C GLY A 176 7.01 22.94 5.01
N GLU A 177 5.75 22.47 5.00
CA GLU A 177 5.20 21.55 3.99
C GLU A 177 4.39 22.24 2.90
N LEU A 178 4.05 23.52 3.10
CA LEU A 178 3.31 24.35 2.14
C LEU A 178 4.21 24.93 1.02
N GLY A 179 5.52 24.68 1.08
CA GLY A 179 6.51 25.21 0.14
C GLY A 179 6.82 24.27 -1.03
N SER A 180 6.48 24.73 -2.24
CA SER A 180 6.86 24.30 -3.60
C SER A 180 6.53 22.86 -4.05
N ASP A 181 5.30 22.65 -4.52
CA ASP A 181 4.98 21.64 -5.54
C ASP A 181 5.36 22.18 -6.93
N TYR A 182 6.63 22.09 -7.30
CA TYR A 182 7.06 22.29 -8.70
C TYR A 182 8.22 21.36 -9.03
N TYR A 183 7.91 20.24 -9.72
CA TYR A 183 8.85 19.60 -10.63
C TYR A 183 8.10 19.08 -11.86
N GLY A 184 8.35 19.75 -13.01
CA GLY A 184 8.41 19.13 -14.33
C GLY A 184 7.11 18.81 -15.07
N ARG A 185 6.45 19.83 -15.65
CA ARG A 185 5.95 19.66 -17.03
C ARG A 185 7.15 19.83 -17.94
N HIS A 186 7.61 18.74 -18.57
CA HIS A 186 8.35 18.86 -19.81
C HIS A 186 7.42 18.40 -20.94
N SER A 187 7.10 19.40 -21.76
CA SER A 187 6.64 19.41 -23.15
C SER A 187 6.82 18.13 -23.94
#